data_AF-A0A7W2IXF1-F1
#
_entry.id   AF-A0A7W2IXF1-F1
#
_cell.length_a   1.000
_cell.length_b   1.000
_cell.length_c   1.000
_cell.angle_alpha   90.00
_cell.angle_beta   90.00
_cell.angle_gamma   90.00
#
_symmetry.space_group_name_H-M   'P 1'
#
loop_
_entity.id
_entity.type
_entity.pdbx_description
1 polymer ?
#
loop_
_entity_poly.entity_id
_entity_poly.type
_entity_poly.pdbx_seq_one_letter_code
_entity_poly.pdbx_strand_id
1 'polypeptide(L)'
;MMGAHASNTSRIWKVFIYLSVLTIIEVALGIFKPDALFHHDFLSLSYLNWIFILMTIWKAYFIMWAFMHLEGEKSSFRWSIVAPMAFLILYLACLILIEGDYIHDVFKYSSIRWIF
;
A
#
# COMPACT_ATOMS: atom_id res chain seq x y z
N MET A 1 2.92 -42.22 -19.70
CA MET A 1 1.69 -41.70 -19.08
C MET A 1 1.67 -40.20 -19.28
N MET A 2 0.54 -39.67 -19.76
CA MET A 2 0.37 -38.31 -20.28
C MET A 2 0.83 -37.21 -19.29
N GLY A 3 1.59 -36.24 -19.80
CA GLY A 3 2.03 -35.05 -19.08
C GLY A 3 0.84 -34.15 -18.74
N ALA A 4 0.47 -34.12 -17.46
CA ALA A 4 -0.47 -33.15 -16.92
C ALA A 4 0.23 -31.79 -16.81
N HIS A 5 0.12 -30.96 -17.85
CA HIS A 5 0.47 -29.54 -17.77
C HIS A 5 -0.53 -28.82 -16.85
N ALA A 6 -0.25 -28.81 -15.54
CA ALA A 6 -1.00 -28.01 -14.57
C ALA A 6 -0.83 -26.52 -14.91
N SER A 7 -1.84 -25.93 -15.54
CA SER A 7 -1.83 -24.54 -16.01
C SER A 7 -1.90 -23.56 -14.84
N ASN A 8 -0.75 -22.97 -14.48
CA ASN A 8 -0.68 -21.87 -13.51
C ASN A 8 -1.43 -20.61 -14.00
N THR A 9 -1.67 -20.48 -15.31
CA THR A 9 -2.40 -19.36 -15.92
C THR A 9 -3.82 -19.19 -15.37
N SER A 10 -4.53 -20.29 -15.11
CA SER A 10 -5.89 -20.22 -14.55
C SER A 10 -5.92 -19.69 -13.11
N ARG A 11 -4.84 -19.88 -12.34
CA ARG A 11 -4.72 -19.31 -10.99
C ARG A 11 -4.43 -17.82 -11.03
N ILE A 12 -3.53 -17.40 -11.92
CA ILE A 12 -3.20 -15.99 -12.12
C ILE A 12 -4.45 -15.20 -12.52
N TRP A 13 -5.27 -15.74 -13.43
CA TRP A 13 -6.50 -15.08 -13.85
C TRP A 13 -7.53 -14.92 -12.72
N LYS A 14 -7.65 -15.93 -11.84
CA LYS A 14 -8.50 -15.82 -10.63
C LYS A 14 -8.02 -14.73 -9.68
N VAL A 15 -6.71 -14.67 -9.41
CA VAL A 15 -6.15 -13.66 -8.50
C VAL A 15 -6.22 -12.27 -9.12
N PHE A 16 -6.00 -12.14 -10.43
CA PHE A 16 -6.16 -10.89 -11.16
C PHE A 16 -7.58 -10.32 -11.03
N ILE A 17 -8.62 -11.15 -11.25
CA ILE A 17 -10.01 -10.71 -11.08
C ILE A 17 -10.28 -10.31 -9.63
N TYR A 18 -9.83 -11.10 -8.66
CA TYR A 18 -10.00 -10.78 -7.25
C TYR A 18 -9.38 -9.42 -6.90
N LEU A 19 -8.15 -9.17 -7.34
CA LEU A 19 -7.46 -7.91 -7.11
C LEU A 19 -8.13 -6.75 -7.84
N SER A 20 -8.62 -6.96 -9.06
CA SER A 20 -9.38 -5.95 -9.81
C SER A 20 -10.65 -5.55 -9.07
N VAL A 21 -11.44 -6.51 -8.59
CA VAL A 21 -12.66 -6.24 -7.81
C VAL A 21 -12.31 -5.51 -6.51
N LEU A 22 -11.27 -5.97 -5.79
CA LEU A 22 -10.79 -5.31 -4.57
C LEU A 22 -10.44 -3.84 -4.83
N THR A 23 -9.73 -3.54 -5.93
CA THR A 23 -9.39 -2.16 -6.31
C THR A 23 -10.59 -1.32 -6.73
N ILE A 24 -11.58 -1.89 -7.41
CA ILE A 24 -12.80 -1.18 -7.79
C ILE A 24 -13.58 -0.78 -6.54
N ILE A 25 -13.68 -1.69 -5.56
CA ILE A 25 -14.33 -1.41 -4.27
C ILE A 25 -13.58 -0.30 -3.53
N GLU A 26 -12.24 -0.33 -3.52
CA GLU A 26 -11.40 0.71 -2.93
C GLU A 26 -11.73 2.09 -3.51
N VAL A 27 -11.71 2.21 -4.83
CA VAL A 27 -11.98 3.47 -5.52
C VAL A 27 -13.43 3.92 -5.30
N ALA A 28 -14.40 2.99 -5.36
CA ALA A 28 -15.80 3.31 -5.10
C ALA A 28 -16.00 3.84 -3.68
N LEU A 29 -15.45 3.18 -2.65
CA LEU A 29 -15.49 3.66 -1.27
C LEU A 29 -14.80 5.02 -1.12
N GLY A 30 -13.73 5.26 -1.86
CA GLY A 30 -12.99 6.53 -1.86
C GLY A 30 -13.76 7.69 -2.50
N ILE A 31 -14.63 7.41 -3.46
CA ILE A 31 -15.49 8.42 -4.10
C ILE A 31 -16.75 8.66 -3.26
N PHE A 32 -17.45 7.60 -2.85
CA PHE A 32 -18.73 7.71 -2.15
C PHE A 32 -18.59 8.13 -0.68
N LYS A 33 -17.42 7.90 -0.05
CA LYS A 33 -17.08 8.30 1.32
C LYS A 33 -18.28 8.25 2.28
N PRO A 34 -18.86 7.06 2.52
CA PRO A 34 -20.08 6.95 3.29
C PRO A 34 -19.92 7.56 4.69
N ASP A 35 -20.89 8.39 5.10
CA ASP A 35 -20.84 9.16 6.34
C ASP A 35 -20.61 8.29 7.59
N ALA A 36 -21.14 7.06 7.60
CA ALA A 36 -20.95 6.09 8.68
C ALA A 36 -19.50 5.63 8.86
N LEU A 37 -18.66 5.68 7.83
CA LEU A 37 -17.23 5.38 7.95
C LEU A 37 -16.38 6.65 8.12
N PHE A 38 -16.93 7.81 7.77
CA PHE A 38 -16.21 9.08 7.82
C PHE A 38 -16.29 9.74 9.19
N HIS A 39 -17.46 9.73 9.85
CA HIS A 39 -17.72 10.46 11.10
C HIS A 39 -17.23 9.76 12.37
N HIS A 40 -16.73 8.54 12.25
CA HIS A 40 -16.12 7.83 13.35
C HIS A 40 -14.60 7.88 13.17
N ASP A 41 -13.94 8.57 14.10
CA ASP A 41 -12.49 8.67 14.13
C ASP A 41 -11.92 7.66 15.13
N PHE A 42 -10.97 6.85 14.67
CA PHE A 42 -10.21 5.93 15.51
C PHE A 42 -8.73 6.29 15.44
N LEU A 43 -8.12 6.62 16.58
CA LEU A 43 -6.72 7.06 16.67
C LEU A 43 -6.41 8.27 15.77
N SER A 44 -7.29 9.28 15.76
CA SER A 44 -7.14 10.51 14.97
C SER A 44 -7.20 10.33 13.44
N LEU A 45 -7.54 9.13 12.96
CA LEU A 45 -7.78 8.81 11.56
C LEU A 45 -9.20 8.24 11.40
N SER A 46 -9.91 8.69 10.38
CA SER A 46 -11.24 8.17 10.04
C SER A 46 -11.19 6.66 9.74
N TYR A 47 -12.23 5.89 10.11
CA TYR A 47 -12.31 4.44 9.82
C TYR A 47 -12.11 4.12 8.34
N LEU A 48 -12.52 5.04 7.45
CA LEU A 48 -12.27 4.94 6.03
C LEU A 48 -10.77 4.78 5.75
N ASN A 49 -9.91 5.63 6.32
CA ASN A 49 -8.45 5.56 6.10
C ASN A 49 -7.85 4.24 6.60
N TRP A 50 -8.34 3.73 7.72
CA TRP A 50 -7.92 2.42 8.25
C TRP A 50 -8.22 1.27 7.28
N ILE A 51 -9.42 1.25 6.70
CA ILE A 51 -9.80 0.27 5.68
C ILE A 51 -8.91 0.37 4.45
N PHE A 52 -8.60 1.59 3.98
CA PHE A 52 -7.72 1.80 2.83
C PHE A 52 -6.31 1.25 3.07
N ILE A 53 -5.72 1.54 4.23
CA ILE A 53 -4.40 1.02 4.59
C ILE A 53 -4.42 -0.51 4.60
N LEU A 54 -5.43 -1.10 5.24
CA LEU A 54 -5.52 -2.56 5.38
C LEU A 54 -5.74 -3.26 4.04
N MET A 55 -6.63 -2.73 3.18
CA MET A 55 -6.83 -3.22 1.82
C MET A 55 -5.57 -3.09 0.96
N THR A 56 -4.81 -2.01 1.12
CA THR A 56 -3.56 -1.80 0.38
C THR A 56 -2.51 -2.84 0.75
N ILE A 57 -2.35 -3.14 2.06
CA ILE A 57 -1.45 -4.20 2.54
C ILE A 57 -1.89 -5.57 2.02
N TRP A 58 -3.18 -5.87 2.10
CA TRP A 58 -3.74 -7.12 1.60
C TRP A 58 -3.47 -7.30 0.11
N LYS A 59 -3.74 -6.27 -0.70
CA LYS A 59 -3.46 -6.25 -2.14
C LYS A 59 -1.99 -6.49 -2.44
N ALA A 60 -1.08 -5.83 -1.73
CA ALA A 60 0.37 -6.01 -1.90
C ALA A 60 0.80 -7.47 -1.63
N TYR A 61 0.28 -8.09 -0.57
CA TYR A 61 0.54 -9.50 -0.27
C TYR A 61 0.07 -10.43 -1.40
N PHE A 62 -1.15 -10.25 -1.89
CA PHE A 62 -1.68 -11.06 -3.00
C PHE A 62 -0.89 -10.86 -4.30
N ILE A 63 -0.44 -9.64 -4.59
CA ILE A 63 0.39 -9.36 -5.76
C ILE A 63 1.71 -10.13 -5.67
N MET A 64 2.43 -10.00 -4.56
CA MET A 64 3.68 -10.73 -4.33
C MET A 64 3.48 -12.25 -4.38
N TRP A 65 2.41 -12.75 -3.77
CA TRP A 65 2.15 -14.17 -3.71
C TRP A 65 1.89 -14.76 -5.10
N ALA A 66 0.99 -14.14 -5.87
CA ALA A 66 0.49 -14.70 -7.13
C ALA A 66 1.25 -14.23 -8.38
N PHE A 67 1.64 -12.95 -8.47
CA PHE A 67 2.36 -12.46 -9.66
C PHE A 67 3.87 -12.71 -9.55
N MET A 68 4.45 -12.59 -8.35
CA MET A 68 5.87 -12.89 -8.14
C MET A 68 6.15 -14.37 -7.84
N HIS A 69 5.13 -15.25 -7.94
CA HIS A 69 5.25 -16.71 -7.76
C HIS A 69 5.97 -17.14 -6.46
N LEU A 70 5.81 -16.35 -5.41
CA LEU A 70 6.52 -16.56 -4.15
C LEU A 70 6.00 -17.75 -3.32
N GLU A 71 4.88 -18.35 -3.72
CA GLU A 71 4.21 -19.46 -3.04
C GLU A 71 5.08 -20.72 -2.88
N GLY A 72 5.84 -21.09 -3.92
CA GLY A 72 6.70 -22.28 -3.91
C GLY A 72 8.17 -21.99 -3.59
N GLU A 73 8.53 -20.72 -3.44
CA GLU A 73 9.91 -20.28 -3.32
C GLU A 73 10.44 -20.38 -1.89
N LYS A 74 11.76 -20.56 -1.76
CA LYS A 74 12.42 -20.63 -0.46
C LYS A 74 12.11 -19.35 0.34
N SER A 75 11.85 -19.52 1.64
CA SER A 75 11.57 -18.40 2.54
C SER A 75 12.62 -17.27 2.44
N SER A 76 13.89 -17.64 2.25
CA SER A 76 14.99 -16.66 2.04
C SER A 76 14.77 -15.75 0.82
N PHE A 77 14.25 -16.29 -0.29
CA PHE A 77 13.99 -15.51 -1.50
C PHE A 77 12.81 -14.55 -1.33
N ARG A 78 11.80 -14.97 -0.55
CA ARG A 78 10.68 -14.10 -0.15
C ARG A 78 11.16 -12.92 0.69
N TRP A 79 11.99 -13.18 1.70
CA TRP A 79 12.54 -12.12 2.55
C TRP A 79 13.44 -11.15 1.78
N SER A 80 14.13 -11.61 0.74
CA SER A 80 14.92 -10.73 -0.13
C SER A 80 14.08 -9.67 -0.86
N ILE A 81 12.77 -9.86 -1.01
CA ILE A 81 11.86 -8.90 -1.65
C ILE A 81 11.08 -8.11 -0.59
N VAL A 82 10.57 -8.80 0.43
CA VAL A 82 9.78 -8.17 1.51
C VAL A 82 10.60 -7.21 2.35
N ALA A 83 11.82 -7.59 2.71
CA ALA A 83 12.67 -6.77 3.57
C ALA A 83 13.01 -5.41 2.95
N PRO A 84 13.52 -5.32 1.71
CA PRO A 84 13.78 -4.02 1.10
C PRO A 84 12.49 -3.23 0.86
N MET A 85 11.37 -3.87 0.51
CA MET A 85 10.08 -3.18 0.35
C MET A 85 9.63 -2.51 1.65
N ALA A 86 9.62 -3.25 2.77
CA ALA A 86 9.20 -2.73 4.06
C ALA A 86 10.16 -1.66 4.58
N PHE A 87 11.47 -1.89 4.43
CA PHE A 87 12.51 -0.94 4.80
C PHE A 87 12.35 0.37 4.01
N LEU A 88 12.14 0.29 2.69
CA LEU A 88 12.06 1.46 1.83
C LEU A 88 10.80 2.29 2.13
N ILE A 89 9.66 1.67 2.38
CA ILE A 89 8.42 2.38 2.79
C ILE A 89 8.64 3.14 4.10
N LEU A 90 9.19 2.48 5.12
CA LEU A 90 9.46 3.11 6.42
C LEU A 90 10.51 4.23 6.30
N TYR A 91 11.56 3.99 5.52
CA TYR A 91 12.62 4.96 5.28
C TYR A 91 12.09 6.21 4.57
N LEU A 92 11.28 6.05 3.51
CA LEU A 92 10.67 7.18 2.80
C LEU A 92 9.72 7.97 3.69
N ALA A 93 8.89 7.28 4.47
CA ALA A 93 7.98 7.94 5.41
C ALA A 93 8.73 8.79 6.43
N CYS A 94 9.84 8.27 6.97
CA CYS A 94 10.71 9.01 7.87
C CYS A 94 11.33 10.25 7.19
N LEU A 95 11.86 10.09 5.98
CA LEU A 95 12.47 11.18 5.21
C LEU A 95 11.46 12.32 4.98
N ILE A 96 10.24 11.99 4.53
CA ILE A 96 9.18 12.99 4.29
C ILE A 96 8.79 13.72 5.58
N LEU A 97 8.75 13.03 6.72
CA LEU A 97 8.44 13.67 8.00
C LEU A 97 9.55 14.63 8.44
N ILE A 98 10.82 14.25 8.29
CA ILE A 98 11.97 15.10 8.62
C ILE A 98 11.99 16.34 7.72
N GLU A 99 11.81 16.16 6.41
CA GLU A 99 11.77 17.27 5.45
C GLU A 99 10.55 18.18 5.67
N GLY A 100 9.40 17.58 6.01
CA GLY A 100 8.19 18.34 6.35
C GLY A 100 8.38 19.21 7.59
N ASP A 101 9.04 18.70 8.62
CA ASP A 101 9.38 19.44 9.84
C ASP A 101 10.40 20.56 9.56
N TYR A 102 11.44 20.26 8.78
CA TYR A 102 12.42 21.26 8.35
C TYR A 102 11.78 22.42 7.57
N ILE A 103 10.89 22.10 6.61
CA ILE A 103 10.14 23.10 5.86
C ILE A 103 9.25 23.92 6.81
N HIS A 104 8.57 23.28 7.75
CA HIS A 104 7.72 23.95 8.74
C HIS A 104 8.52 24.98 9.57
N ASP A 105 9.70 24.60 10.05
CA ASP A 105 10.58 25.48 10.81
C ASP A 105 11.10 26.65 9.97
N VAL A 106 11.47 26.40 8.71
CA VAL A 106 11.86 27.48 7.78
C VAL A 106 10.70 28.47 7.61
N PHE A 107 9.47 28.02 7.39
CA PHE A 107 8.32 28.92 7.28
C PHE A 107 8.03 29.71 8.57
N LYS A 108 8.32 29.13 9.74
CA LYS A 108 8.02 29.74 11.04
C LYS A 108 9.08 30.76 11.49
N TYR A 109 10.35 30.51 11.23
CA TYR A 109 11.47 31.34 11.71
C TYR A 109 12.13 32.19 10.62
N SER A 110 11.91 31.89 9.34
CA SER A 110 12.42 32.71 8.24
C SER A 110 11.58 33.98 8.13
N SER A 111 12.08 35.10 8.67
CA SER A 111 11.56 36.42 8.27
C SER A 111 11.84 36.58 6.79
N ILE A 112 10.81 36.63 5.95
CA ILE A 112 10.95 37.03 4.54
C ILE A 112 11.46 38.47 4.55
N ARG A 113 12.78 38.64 4.53
CA ARG A 113 13.43 39.93 4.27
C ARG A 113 13.28 40.17 2.79
N TRP A 114 12.16 40.80 2.43
CA TRP A 114 12.00 41.45 1.13
C TRP A 114 13.11 42.50 1.02
N ILE A 115 14.21 42.11 0.40
CA ILE A 115 15.20 43.05 -0.12
C ILE A 115 14.59 43.62 -1.40
N PHE A 116 13.98 44.79 -1.28
CA PHE A 116 13.74 45.70 -2.39
C PHE A 116 15.05 46.40 -2.78
#